data_AF-A0A0D8ZNA2-F1
#
_entry.id   AF-A0A0D8ZNA2-F1
#
_cell.length_a   1.000
_cell.length_b   1.000
_cell.length_c   1.000
_cell.angle_alpha   90.00
_cell.angle_beta   90.00
_cell.angle_gamma   90.00
#
_symmetry.space_group_name_H-M   'P 1'
#
loop_
_entity.id
_entity.type
_entity.pdbx_description
1 polymer ?
#
loop_
_entity_poly.entity_id
_entity_poly.type
_entity_poly.pdbx_seq_one_letter_code
_entity_poly.pdbx_strand_id
1 'polypeptide(L)' 'MATEQELQALFNTLDTDGDGKVSMNELFLSPGLSAIISSETGITSPQELLSRYASNEDGSITFEELKQAVKKADNLT' A
#
# COMPACT_ATOMS: atom_id res chain seq x y z
N MET A 1 14.76 -0.25 2.84
CA MET A 1 13.88 0.92 2.74
C MET A 1 13.57 1.12 1.28
N ALA A 2 12.35 0.83 0.84
CA ALA A 2 11.90 1.21 -0.48
C ALA A 2 12.00 2.75 -0.61
N THR A 3 12.58 3.21 -1.71
CA THR A 3 12.64 4.64 -2.01
C THR A 3 11.26 5.17 -2.40
N GLU A 4 11.06 6.49 -2.34
CA GLU A 4 9.81 7.12 -2.76
C GLU A 4 9.46 6.79 -4.23
N GLN A 5 10.49 6.63 -5.06
CA GLN A 5 10.37 6.23 -6.46
C GLN A 5 9.93 4.77 -6.61
N GLU A 6 10.44 3.86 -5.77
CA GLU A 6 9.99 2.48 -5.75
C GLU A 6 8.55 2.36 -5.26
N LEU A 7 8.19 3.10 -4.20
CA LEU A 7 6.81 3.18 -3.72
C LEU A 7 5.87 3.72 -4.80
N GLN A 8 6.30 4.73 -5.54
CA GLN A 8 5.51 5.29 -6.63
C GLN A 8 5.34 4.32 -7.79
N ALA A 9 6.39 3.56 -8.15
CA ALA A 9 6.31 2.53 -9.17
C ALA A 9 5.37 1.38 -8.74
N LEU A 10 5.47 0.93 -7.48
CA LEU A 10 4.59 -0.08 -6.91
C LEU A 10 3.14 0.41 -6.89
N PHE A 11 2.92 1.65 -6.47
CA PHE A 11 1.61 2.29 -6.43
C PHE A 11 0.98 2.37 -7.81
N ASN A 12 1.70 2.90 -8.81
CA ASN A 12 1.21 2.99 -10.19
C ASN A 12 0.95 1.62 -10.83
N THR A 13 1.58 0.55 -10.33
CA THR A 13 1.32 -0.80 -10.82
C THR A 13 0.09 -1.40 -10.14
N LEU A 14 -0.22 -0.98 -8.91
CA LEU A 14 -1.43 -1.37 -8.18
C LEU A 14 -2.67 -0.64 -8.68
N ASP A 15 -2.57 0.68 -8.82
CA ASP A 15 -3.59 1.59 -9.33
C ASP A 15 -3.81 1.32 -10.83
N THR A 16 -4.64 0.32 -11.10
CA THR A 16 -4.91 -0.21 -12.43
C THR A 16 -5.93 0.66 -13.15
N ASP A 17 -6.85 1.26 -12.40
CA ASP A 17 -7.87 2.15 -12.97
C ASP A 17 -7.43 3.63 -13.06
N GLY A 18 -6.33 3.98 -12.40
CA GLY A 18 -5.67 5.28 -12.50
C GLY A 18 -6.39 6.39 -11.74
N ASP A 19 -7.15 6.05 -10.70
CA ASP A 19 -7.90 7.01 -9.90
C ASP A 19 -7.05 7.66 -8.78
N GLY A 20 -5.77 7.28 -8.69
CA GLY A 20 -4.83 7.82 -7.72
C GLY A 20 -4.99 7.22 -6.32
N LYS A 21 -5.69 6.09 -6.20
CA LYS A 21 -5.82 5.30 -4.99
C LYS A 21 -5.75 3.82 -5.34
N VAL A 22 -5.44 3.02 -4.33
CA VAL A 22 -5.34 1.57 -4.47
C VAL A 22 -6.45 0.97 -3.65
N SER A 23 -7.47 0.49 -4.34
CA SER A 23 -8.62 -0.16 -3.76
C SER A 23 -8.29 -1.57 -3.32
N MET A 24 -9.07 -2.10 -2.37
CA MET A 24 -8.89 -3.48 -1.92
C MET A 24 -8.99 -4.50 -3.07
N ASN A 25 -9.83 -4.22 -4.07
CA ASN A 25 -9.95 -5.06 -5.25
C ASN A 25 -8.65 -5.10 -6.07
N GLU A 26 -8.00 -3.95 -6.27
CA GLU A 26 -6.76 -3.83 -7.03
C GLU A 26 -5.57 -4.48 -6.32
N LEU A 27 -5.49 -4.36 -4.99
CA LEU A 27 -4.54 -5.13 -4.17
C LEU A 27 -4.73 -6.62 -4.32
N PHE A 28 -5.99 -7.08 -4.41
CA PHE A 28 -6.31 -8.49 -4.57
C PHE A 28 -5.97 -9.02 -5.97
N LEU A 29 -6.15 -8.19 -6.99
CA LEU A 29 -5.75 -8.48 -8.37
C LEU A 29 -4.22 -8.48 -8.55
N SER A 30 -3.49 -7.91 -7.58
CA SER A 30 -2.04 -7.69 -7.61
C SER A 30 -1.28 -8.39 -6.48
N PRO A 31 -1.39 -9.73 -6.34
CA PRO A 31 -0.83 -10.47 -5.19
C PRO A 31 0.69 -10.34 -5.05
N GLY A 32 1.42 -10.16 -6.16
CA GLY A 32 2.87 -9.95 -6.13
C GLY A 32 3.26 -8.63 -5.46
N LEU A 33 2.46 -7.58 -5.67
CA LEU A 33 2.70 -6.26 -5.07
C LEU A 33 2.20 -6.21 -3.63
N SER A 34 1.10 -6.89 -3.33
CA SER A 34 0.65 -7.07 -1.95
C SER A 34 1.77 -7.66 -1.09
N ALA A 35 2.50 -8.66 -1.59
CA ALA A 35 3.62 -9.27 -0.87
C ALA A 35 4.78 -8.27 -0.60
N ILE A 36 5.03 -7.33 -1.51
CA ILE A 36 6.07 -6.30 -1.33
C ILE A 36 5.65 -5.33 -0.23
N ILE A 37 4.41 -4.82 -0.27
CA ILE A 37 3.93 -3.94 0.79
C ILE A 37 3.85 -4.71 2.12
N SER A 38 3.49 -6.00 2.10
CA SER A 38 3.56 -6.88 3.27
C SER A 38 4.97 -6.99 3.84
N SER A 39 6.00 -7.05 2.98
CA SER A 39 7.39 -7.11 3.42
C SER A 39 7.88 -5.77 4.00
N GLU A 40 7.45 -4.65 3.44
CA GLU A 40 7.82 -3.31 3.93
C GLU A 40 7.05 -2.91 5.20
N THR A 41 5.81 -3.35 5.35
CA THR A 41 4.94 -2.98 6.49
C THR A 41 4.83 -4.05 7.57
N GLY A 42 5.29 -5.27 7.29
CA GLY A 42 5.08 -6.45 8.13
C GLY A 42 3.65 -6.99 8.14
N ILE A 43 2.76 -6.48 7.26
CA ILE A 43 1.35 -6.87 7.24
C ILE A 43 1.09 -7.93 6.17
N THR A 44 0.74 -9.15 6.57
CA THR A 44 0.52 -10.27 5.65
C THR A 44 -0.81 -10.23 4.90
N SER A 45 -1.74 -9.34 5.28
CA SER A 45 -3.08 -9.29 4.73
C SER A 45 -3.39 -7.90 4.15
N PRO A 46 -3.82 -7.78 2.89
CA PRO A 46 -4.21 -6.50 2.31
C PRO A 46 -5.29 -5.80 3.13
N GLN A 47 -6.26 -6.55 3.65
CA GLN A 47 -7.31 -6.06 4.55
C GLN A 47 -6.75 -5.38 5.80
N GLU A 48 -5.77 -5.99 6.45
CA GLU A 48 -5.12 -5.41 7.63
C GLU A 48 -4.34 -4.15 7.27
N LEU A 49 -3.79 -4.10 6.05
CA LEU A 49 -3.03 -2.98 5.54
C LEU A 49 -3.95 -1.78 5.34
N LEU A 50 -5.08 -2.02 4.69
CA LEU A 50 -6.17 -1.07 4.58
C LEU A 50 -6.70 -0.67 5.96
N SER A 51 -7.03 -1.60 6.84
CA SER A 51 -7.55 -1.23 8.18
C SER A 51 -6.55 -0.48 9.06
N ARG A 52 -5.25 -0.68 8.90
CA ARG A 52 -4.23 0.04 9.68
C ARG A 52 -3.83 1.38 9.08
N TYR A 53 -3.83 1.48 7.75
CA TYR A 53 -3.22 2.62 7.05
C TYR A 53 -4.18 3.40 6.17
N ALA A 54 -5.23 2.78 5.62
CA ALA A 54 -6.34 3.51 5.03
C ALA A 54 -7.11 4.21 6.16
N SER A 55 -6.81 5.48 6.34
CA SER A 55 -7.56 6.35 7.26
C SER A 55 -8.91 6.75 6.66
N ASN A 56 -9.07 6.57 5.35
CA ASN A 56 -10.29 6.85 4.62
C ASN A 56 -11.25 5.67 4.71
N GLU A 57 -12.52 5.92 5.05
CA GLU A 57 -13.59 4.91 5.09
C GLU A 57 -14.01 4.36 3.71
N ASP A 58 -13.31 4.73 2.64
CA ASP A 58 -13.58 4.29 1.26
C ASP A 58 -13.01 2.88 0.96
N GLY A 59 -12.16 2.33 1.85
CA GLY A 59 -11.56 1.01 1.64
C GLY A 59 -10.49 1.02 0.54
N SER A 60 -9.78 2.14 0.42
CA SER A 60 -8.70 2.37 -0.54
C SER A 60 -7.53 3.11 0.13
N ILE A 61 -6.31 2.86 -0.32
CA ILE A 61 -5.10 3.53 0.15
C ILE A 61 -4.61 4.51 -0.90
N THR A 62 -4.46 5.77 -0.53
CA THR A 62 -3.80 6.78 -1.37
C THR A 62 -2.28 6.66 -1.34
N PHE A 63 -1.59 7.23 -2.33
CA PHE A 63 -0.12 7.22 -2.37
C PHE A 63 0.52 7.77 -1.09
N GLU A 64 -0.06 8.85 -0.54
CA GLU A 64 0.40 9.45 0.71
C GLU A 64 0.23 8.51 1.91
N GLU A 65 -0.87 7.76 1.98
CA GLU A 65 -1.11 6.77 3.03
C GLU A 65 -0.15 5.58 2.90
N LEU A 66 0.12 5.10 1.68
CA LEU A 66 1.11 4.05 1.43
C LEU A 66 2.51 4.49 1.88
N LYS A 67 2.91 5.72 1.52
CA LYS A 67 4.17 6.32 1.93
C LYS A 67 4.27 6.45 3.45
N GLN A 68 3.18 6.86 4.11
CA GLN A 68 3.13 6.89 5.57
C GLN A 68 3.18 5.49 6.18
N ALA A 69 2.57 4.48 5.56
CA ALA A 69 2.57 3.11 6.04
C ALA A 69 3.99 2.53 6.10
N VAL A 70 4.72 2.67 5.01
CA VAL A 70 6.11 2.21 4.91
C VAL A 70 7.02 3.03 5.84
N LYS A 71 6.84 4.35 5.90
CA LYS A 71 7.60 5.19 6.83
C LYS A 71 7.32 4.86 8.30
N LYS A 72 6.07 4.57 8.67
CA LYS A 72 5.70 4.18 10.04
C LYS A 72 6.22 2.79 10.38
N ALA A 73 6.19 1.86 9.43
CA ALA A 73 6.73 0.52 9.63
C ALA A 73 8.26 0.55 9.83
N ASP A 74 8.95 1.42 9.10
CA ASP A 74 10.39 1.62 9.22
C ASP A 74 10.79 2.34 10.53
N ASN A 75 10.05 3.39 10.92
CA ASN A 75 10.25 4.11 12.19
C ASN A 75 9.91 3.30 13.46
N LEU A 76 9.50 2.05 13.31
CA LEU A 76 9.23 1.12 14.41
C LEU A 76 10.43 0.23 14.75
N THR A 77 11.62 0.56 14.24
CA THR A 77 12.88 -0.18 14.47
C THR A 77 13.88 0.60 15.30
#